data_AF-A0A1J3D3Q5-F1
#
_entry.id   AF-A0A1J3D3Q5-F1
#
_cell.length_a   1.000
_cell.length_b   1.000
_cell.length_c   1.000
_cell.angle_alpha   90.00
_cell.angle_beta   90.00
_cell.angle_gamma   90.00
#
_symmetry.space_group_name_H-M   'P 1'
#
loop_
_entity.id
_entity.type
_entity.pdbx_description
1 polymer ?
#
loop_
_entity_poly.entity_id
_entity_poly.type
_entity_poly.pdbx_seq_one_letter_code
_entity_poly.pdbx_strand_id
1 'polypeptide(L)'
;TPQDLEDEYGGFLSERIVKDFREYADFVFQEYGGKVKNWITFNEPWVFAHAGYDVGKKAPGRCSSYVDAICQDGRSGYEAYLVSHNLLNAHAEAFEAFKQCVKCKGGKVGLAHSPAWFEPHDLADSQDGASINRALDFMLGWHLDTTMYGDYPQIMKDIVGQRLPTFTSAQKAKLKNSAHFVGLNYYTSTFSNHLEKPDY
;
A
#
# COMPACT_ATOMS: atom_id res chain seq x y z
N THR A 1 -7.68 -8.00 9.18
CA THR A 1 -6.74 -8.25 10.28
C THR A 1 -7.47 -9.04 11.36
N PRO A 2 -6.87 -10.00 12.07
CA PRO A 2 -7.50 -10.56 13.28
C PRO A 2 -7.92 -9.44 14.23
N GLN A 3 -9.15 -9.50 14.75
CA GLN A 3 -9.70 -8.42 15.59
C GLN A 3 -8.86 -8.19 16.84
N ASP A 4 -8.32 -9.25 17.45
CA ASP A 4 -7.46 -9.14 18.64
C ASP A 4 -6.24 -8.23 18.41
N LEU A 5 -5.66 -8.22 17.20
CA LEU A 5 -4.52 -7.36 16.86
C LEU A 5 -4.96 -5.90 16.64
N GLU A 6 -6.18 -5.69 16.12
CA GLU A 6 -6.78 -4.35 16.06
C GLU A 6 -7.06 -3.81 17.48
N ASP A 7 -7.59 -4.64 18.37
CA ASP A 7 -7.90 -4.24 19.75
C ASP A 7 -6.63 -4.03 20.60
N GLU A 8 -5.59 -4.85 20.41
CA GLU A 8 -4.37 -4.79 21.20
C GLU A 8 -3.48 -3.57 20.86
N TYR A 9 -3.37 -3.24 19.56
CA TYR A 9 -2.45 -2.19 19.12
C TYR A 9 -2.89 -1.43 17.86
N GLY A 10 -4.13 -1.57 17.41
CA GLY A 10 -4.65 -0.88 16.22
C GLY A 10 -4.20 -1.50 14.90
N GLY A 11 -3.85 -2.79 14.90
CA GLY A 11 -3.53 -3.53 13.68
C GLY A 11 -2.44 -2.85 12.86
N PHE A 12 -2.77 -2.46 11.64
CA PHE A 12 -1.80 -1.83 10.73
C PHE A 12 -1.40 -0.39 11.08
N LEU A 13 -2.00 0.23 12.11
CA LEU A 13 -1.51 1.49 12.66
C LEU A 13 -0.20 1.31 13.45
N SER A 14 0.09 0.10 13.93
CA SER A 14 1.31 -0.20 14.69
C SER A 14 2.34 -0.95 13.86
N GLU A 15 3.62 -0.62 14.04
CA GLU A 15 4.73 -1.40 13.46
C GLU A 15 4.78 -2.85 13.98
N ARG A 16 4.14 -3.14 15.12
CA ARG A 16 4.04 -4.48 15.70
C ARG A 16 3.46 -5.51 14.73
N ILE A 17 2.52 -5.08 13.88
CA ILE A 17 1.88 -5.91 12.86
C ILE A 17 2.89 -6.53 11.87
N VAL A 18 4.04 -5.89 11.67
CA VAL A 18 5.06 -6.33 10.71
C VAL A 18 5.61 -7.70 11.14
N LYS A 19 5.87 -7.86 12.44
CA LYS A 19 6.34 -9.13 13.00
C LYS A 19 5.25 -10.20 12.93
N ASP A 20 4.04 -9.86 13.35
CA ASP A 20 2.92 -10.81 13.40
C ASP A 20 2.54 -11.29 11.99
N PHE A 21 2.51 -10.39 11.00
CA PHE A 21 2.29 -10.77 9.61
C PHE A 21 3.42 -11.61 9.03
N ARG A 22 4.68 -11.33 9.37
CA ARG A 22 5.82 -12.17 8.96
C ARG A 22 5.68 -13.59 9.51
N GLU A 23 5.33 -13.74 10.79
CA GLU A 23 5.13 -15.06 11.42
C GLU A 23 3.99 -15.83 10.76
N TYR A 24 2.87 -15.15 10.49
CA TYR A 24 1.77 -15.71 9.72
C TYR A 24 2.22 -16.16 8.31
N ALA A 25 2.93 -15.30 7.58
CA ALA A 25 3.38 -15.60 6.23
C ALA A 25 4.36 -16.78 6.20
N ASP A 26 5.34 -16.82 7.11
CA ASP A 26 6.28 -17.93 7.23
C ASP A 26 5.54 -19.24 7.51
N PHE A 27 4.61 -19.26 8.47
CA PHE A 27 3.79 -20.44 8.74
C PHE A 27 3.06 -20.93 7.47
N VAL A 28 2.38 -20.03 6.76
CA VAL A 28 1.64 -20.36 5.52
C VAL A 28 2.57 -20.89 4.43
N PHE A 29 3.75 -20.29 4.28
CA PHE A 29 4.77 -20.75 3.32
C PHE A 29 5.33 -22.12 3.67
N GLN A 30 5.62 -22.39 4.94
CA GLN A 30 6.10 -23.71 5.39
C GLN A 30 5.03 -24.79 5.25
N GLU A 31 3.77 -24.46 5.45
CA GLU A 31 2.68 -25.43 5.36
C GLU A 31 2.33 -25.75 3.89
N TYR A 32 2.23 -24.72 3.04
CA TYR A 32 1.65 -24.86 1.71
C TYR A 32 2.63 -24.61 0.55
N GLY A 33 3.86 -24.16 0.80
CA GLY A 33 4.86 -23.84 -0.24
C GLY A 33 5.20 -25.01 -1.18
N GLY A 34 5.03 -26.25 -0.71
CA GLY A 34 5.18 -27.44 -1.54
C GLY A 34 4.12 -27.56 -2.64
N LYS A 35 2.93 -26.97 -2.43
CA LYS A 35 1.75 -27.06 -3.31
C LYS A 35 1.50 -25.76 -4.07
N VAL A 36 1.60 -24.62 -3.40
CA VAL A 36 1.28 -23.31 -3.97
C VAL A 36 2.56 -22.66 -4.52
N LYS A 37 2.51 -22.23 -5.79
CA LYS A 37 3.66 -21.67 -6.51
C LYS A 37 3.54 -20.20 -6.86
N ASN A 38 2.38 -19.58 -6.66
CA ASN A 38 2.18 -18.15 -6.89
C ASN A 38 1.48 -17.56 -5.67
N TRP A 39 2.07 -16.53 -5.10
CA TRP A 39 1.66 -15.92 -3.85
C TRP A 39 1.44 -14.43 -4.02
N ILE A 40 0.36 -13.94 -3.42
CA ILE A 40 0.11 -12.51 -3.26
C ILE A 40 0.15 -12.24 -1.77
N THR A 41 1.03 -11.33 -1.34
CA THR A 41 1.16 -10.94 0.08
C THR A 41 -0.02 -10.09 0.51
N PHE A 42 -0.24 -8.98 -0.20
CA PHE A 42 -1.35 -8.08 0.03
C PHE A 42 -2.16 -7.86 -1.25
N ASN A 43 -3.48 -7.79 -1.06
CA ASN A 43 -4.41 -7.36 -2.08
C ASN A 43 -4.73 -5.87 -1.86
N GLU A 44 -4.46 -5.05 -2.87
CA GLU A 44 -4.88 -3.65 -2.98
C GLU A 44 -4.51 -2.79 -1.76
N PRO A 45 -3.22 -2.66 -1.41
CA PRO A 45 -2.81 -1.90 -0.23
C PRO A 45 -3.25 -0.44 -0.25
N TRP A 46 -3.32 0.19 -1.43
CA TRP A 46 -3.90 1.53 -1.60
C TRP A 46 -5.37 1.58 -1.18
N VAL A 47 -6.19 0.64 -1.66
CA VAL A 47 -7.62 0.56 -1.31
C VAL A 47 -7.78 0.27 0.17
N PHE A 48 -6.95 -0.62 0.73
CA PHE A 48 -6.98 -0.94 2.16
C PHE A 48 -6.72 0.30 3.02
N ALA A 49 -5.63 1.03 2.74
CA ALA A 49 -5.26 2.21 3.50
C ALA A 49 -6.28 3.35 3.32
N HIS A 50 -6.67 3.65 2.09
CA HIS A 50 -7.61 4.73 1.81
C HIS A 50 -9.02 4.42 2.34
N ALA A 51 -9.59 3.28 1.98
CA ALA A 51 -10.95 2.95 2.39
C ALA A 51 -11.09 2.63 3.88
N GLY A 52 -10.03 2.10 4.52
CA GLY A 52 -10.05 1.72 5.93
C GLY A 52 -9.71 2.83 6.92
N TYR A 53 -8.84 3.77 6.51
CA TYR A 53 -8.19 4.75 7.41
C TYR A 53 -8.19 6.19 6.90
N ASP A 54 -8.73 6.45 5.71
CA ASP A 54 -8.84 7.80 5.15
C ASP A 54 -10.31 8.21 4.97
N VAL A 55 -11.13 7.33 4.38
CA VAL A 55 -12.57 7.58 4.16
C VAL A 55 -13.50 6.70 5.00
N GLY A 56 -12.96 5.78 5.80
CA GLY A 56 -13.75 4.99 6.77
C GLY A 56 -14.83 4.07 6.19
N LYS A 57 -14.81 3.77 4.89
CA LYS A 57 -15.83 2.95 4.21
C LYS A 57 -15.60 1.44 4.30
N LYS A 58 -14.43 1.01 4.75
CA LYS A 58 -14.07 -0.40 5.00
C LYS A 58 -13.53 -0.54 6.42
N ALA A 59 -13.57 -1.75 6.98
CA ALA A 59 -12.99 -2.02 8.29
C ALA A 59 -11.51 -1.58 8.36
N PRO A 60 -11.05 -0.98 9.47
CA PRO A 60 -11.79 -0.78 10.72
C PRO A 60 -12.76 0.42 10.73
N GLY A 61 -12.84 1.19 9.64
CA GLY A 61 -13.80 2.29 9.50
C GLY A 61 -13.34 3.59 10.16
N ARG A 62 -12.03 3.85 10.15
CA ARG A 62 -11.43 5.04 10.75
C ARG A 62 -11.36 6.18 9.75
N CYS A 63 -11.79 7.36 10.16
CA CYS A 63 -11.60 8.59 9.39
C CYS A 63 -11.72 9.82 10.30
N SER A 64 -11.23 10.98 9.85
CA SER A 64 -11.45 12.24 10.56
C SER A 64 -12.92 12.65 10.49
N SER A 65 -13.42 13.34 11.51
CA SER A 65 -14.82 13.82 11.56
C SER A 65 -15.19 14.80 10.43
N TYR A 66 -14.20 15.47 9.81
CA TYR A 66 -14.43 16.34 8.65
C TYR A 66 -14.64 15.55 7.34
N VAL A 67 -14.30 14.26 7.31
CA VAL A 67 -14.54 13.39 6.15
C VAL A 67 -15.95 12.80 6.21
N ASP A 68 -16.33 12.26 7.38
CA ASP A 68 -17.69 11.80 7.65
C ASP A 68 -17.99 11.98 9.15
N ALA A 69 -19.13 12.60 9.47
CA ALA A 69 -19.55 12.85 10.84
C ALA A 69 -19.83 11.56 11.63
N ILE A 70 -20.04 10.43 10.95
CA ILE A 70 -20.22 9.10 11.56
C ILE A 70 -18.89 8.53 12.06
N CYS A 71 -17.75 8.96 11.51
CA CYS A 71 -16.45 8.48 11.98
C CYS A 71 -16.17 8.97 13.40
N GLN A 72 -16.05 8.01 14.32
CA GLN A 72 -15.88 8.27 15.75
C GLN A 72 -14.42 8.45 16.16
N ASP A 73 -13.49 8.04 15.29
CA ASP A 73 -12.05 8.12 15.50
C ASP A 73 -11.31 8.00 14.14
N GLY A 74 -10.06 8.46 14.11
CA GLY A 74 -9.22 8.44 12.92
C GLY A 74 -8.55 9.79 12.64
N ARG A 75 -7.49 9.73 11.86
CA ARG A 75 -6.78 10.91 11.32
C ARG A 75 -6.53 10.70 9.83
N SER A 76 -7.54 10.99 9.03
CA SER A 76 -7.47 11.01 7.57
C SER A 76 -6.32 11.87 7.09
N GLY A 77 -5.64 11.46 6.02
CA GLY A 77 -4.42 12.08 5.54
C GLY A 77 -3.17 11.85 6.42
N TYR A 78 -3.26 11.12 7.53
CA TYR A 78 -2.09 10.69 8.33
C TYR A 78 -2.06 9.17 8.49
N GLU A 79 -3.15 8.58 8.98
CA GLU A 79 -3.25 7.15 9.25
C GLU A 79 -3.09 6.29 8.00
N ALA A 80 -3.63 6.73 6.85
CA ALA A 80 -3.46 6.03 5.59
C ALA A 80 -1.99 5.89 5.16
N TYR A 81 -1.14 6.89 5.46
CA TYR A 81 0.30 6.84 5.21
C TYR A 81 1.02 5.91 6.15
N LEU A 82 0.67 5.96 7.44
CA LEU A 82 1.21 5.05 8.46
C LEU A 82 0.86 3.58 8.17
N VAL A 83 -0.40 3.30 7.84
CA VAL A 83 -0.89 1.96 7.49
C VAL A 83 -0.21 1.42 6.24
N SER A 84 -0.11 2.24 5.18
CA SER A 84 0.61 1.83 3.96
C SER A 84 2.08 1.56 4.22
N HIS A 85 2.72 2.35 5.09
CA HIS A 85 4.12 2.12 5.48
C HIS A 85 4.30 0.75 6.17
N ASN A 86 3.41 0.42 7.10
CA ASN A 86 3.44 -0.87 7.80
C ASN A 86 3.09 -2.05 6.86
N LEU A 87 2.16 -1.87 5.92
CA LEU A 87 1.88 -2.84 4.87
C LEU A 87 3.13 -3.14 4.01
N LEU A 88 3.86 -2.09 3.61
CA LEU A 88 5.09 -2.23 2.81
C LEU A 88 6.20 -2.94 3.60
N ASN A 89 6.41 -2.58 4.86
CA ASN A 89 7.38 -3.27 5.72
C ASN A 89 6.98 -4.74 5.97
N ALA A 90 5.71 -5.02 6.23
CA ALA A 90 5.19 -6.38 6.38
C ALA A 90 5.35 -7.20 5.09
N HIS A 91 5.15 -6.57 3.93
CA HIS A 91 5.38 -7.19 2.62
C HIS A 91 6.85 -7.57 2.45
N ALA A 92 7.77 -6.65 2.75
CA ALA A 92 9.20 -6.89 2.65
C ALA A 92 9.65 -8.03 3.58
N GLU A 93 9.18 -8.06 4.83
CA GLU A 93 9.48 -9.16 5.76
C GLU A 93 8.89 -10.50 5.31
N ALA A 94 7.68 -10.52 4.76
CA ALA A 94 7.09 -11.73 4.19
C ALA A 94 7.88 -12.19 2.95
N PHE A 95 8.37 -11.28 2.12
CA PHE A 95 9.23 -11.62 0.99
C PHE A 95 10.56 -12.24 1.45
N GLU A 96 11.17 -11.72 2.53
CA GLU A 96 12.36 -12.32 3.14
C GLU A 96 12.07 -13.73 3.67
N ALA A 97 10.94 -13.94 4.36
CA ALA A 97 10.52 -15.27 4.82
C ALA A 97 10.30 -16.25 3.64
N PHE A 98 9.67 -15.78 2.56
CA PHE A 98 9.47 -16.58 1.34
C PHE A 98 10.80 -17.06 0.74
N LYS A 99 11.83 -16.19 0.70
CA LYS A 99 13.16 -16.57 0.20
C LYS A 99 13.83 -17.66 1.04
N GLN A 100 13.53 -17.71 2.34
CA GLN A 100 14.08 -18.70 3.28
C GLN A 100 13.28 -20.02 3.28
N CYS A 101 12.07 -20.02 2.74
CA CYS A 101 11.21 -21.20 2.64
C CYS A 101 11.73 -22.21 1.60
N VAL A 102 12.35 -23.31 2.07
CA VAL A 102 12.86 -24.39 1.20
C VAL A 102 11.76 -25.01 0.33
N LYS A 103 10.56 -25.20 0.90
CA LYS A 103 9.41 -25.77 0.17
C LYS A 103 8.91 -24.85 -0.95
N CYS A 104 9.17 -23.55 -0.84
CA CYS A 104 8.73 -22.52 -1.77
C CYS A 104 9.63 -22.38 -3.00
N LYS A 105 10.72 -23.19 -3.10
CA LYS A 105 11.63 -23.19 -4.25
C LYS A 105 10.86 -23.30 -5.58
N GLY A 106 11.19 -22.42 -6.51
CA GLY A 106 10.53 -22.30 -7.82
C GLY A 106 9.17 -21.60 -7.79
N GLY A 107 8.67 -21.21 -6.62
CA GLY A 107 7.51 -20.34 -6.49
C GLY A 107 7.85 -18.87 -6.73
N LYS A 108 6.80 -18.07 -6.92
CA LYS A 108 6.86 -16.62 -7.09
C LYS A 108 5.95 -15.95 -6.08
N VAL A 109 6.35 -14.79 -5.62
CA VAL A 109 5.57 -13.92 -4.73
C VAL A 109 5.52 -12.52 -5.30
N GLY A 110 4.37 -11.87 -5.18
CA GLY A 110 4.14 -10.51 -5.61
C GLY A 110 3.11 -9.80 -4.72
N LEU A 111 2.65 -8.67 -5.23
CA LEU A 111 1.65 -7.83 -4.61
C LEU A 111 0.61 -7.44 -5.68
N ALA A 112 -0.67 -7.41 -5.30
CA ALA A 112 -1.75 -7.07 -6.22
C ALA A 112 -2.18 -5.62 -5.99
N HIS A 113 -2.15 -4.81 -7.04
CA HIS A 113 -2.55 -3.41 -7.04
C HIS A 113 -3.92 -3.26 -7.72
N SER A 114 -4.70 -2.25 -7.34
CA SER A 114 -5.95 -1.89 -8.04
C SER A 114 -5.93 -0.46 -8.52
N PRO A 115 -5.07 -0.12 -9.50
CA PRO A 115 -5.07 1.22 -10.08
C PRO A 115 -6.29 1.42 -11.00
N ALA A 116 -6.75 2.66 -11.09
CA ALA A 116 -7.51 3.12 -12.25
C ALA A 116 -6.54 3.57 -13.35
N TRP A 117 -6.98 3.50 -14.61
CA TRP A 117 -6.32 4.26 -15.67
C TRP A 117 -6.83 5.70 -15.70
N PHE A 118 -5.97 6.65 -16.10
CA PHE A 118 -6.30 8.08 -16.09
C PHE A 118 -6.12 8.70 -17.47
N GLU A 119 -7.18 9.36 -17.95
CA GLU A 119 -7.16 10.20 -19.15
C GLU A 119 -7.29 11.69 -18.76
N PRO A 120 -6.81 12.64 -19.56
CA PRO A 120 -6.98 14.07 -19.24
C PRO A 120 -8.46 14.47 -19.32
N HIS A 121 -8.94 15.25 -18.33
CA HIS A 121 -10.33 15.75 -18.31
C HIS A 121 -10.63 16.71 -19.48
N ASP A 122 -9.65 17.53 -19.85
CA ASP A 122 -9.72 18.38 -21.04
C ASP A 122 -8.46 18.16 -21.89
N LEU A 123 -8.68 17.92 -23.18
CA LEU A 123 -7.62 17.70 -24.17
C LEU A 123 -6.87 19.00 -24.49
N ALA A 124 -7.48 20.17 -24.26
CA ALA A 124 -6.85 21.47 -24.47
C ALA A 124 -6.02 21.91 -23.24
N ASP A 125 -6.55 21.67 -22.03
CA ASP A 125 -5.84 21.80 -20.75
C ASP A 125 -4.99 20.57 -20.40
N SER A 126 -4.70 19.68 -21.37
CA SER A 126 -3.80 18.54 -21.21
C SER A 126 -2.34 18.95 -20.96
N GLN A 127 -2.11 20.21 -20.59
CA GLN A 127 -0.82 20.83 -20.40
C GLN A 127 -0.06 20.02 -19.33
N ASP A 128 0.85 19.22 -19.87
CA ASP A 128 1.98 18.54 -19.24
C ASP A 128 1.76 17.13 -18.65
N GLY A 129 0.57 16.54 -18.72
CA GLY A 129 0.32 15.16 -18.21
C GLY A 129 0.62 14.97 -16.71
N ALA A 130 0.98 16.05 -16.01
CA ALA A 130 1.45 16.02 -14.63
C ALA A 130 0.34 15.62 -13.66
N SER A 131 -0.93 15.93 -13.96
CA SER A 131 -2.08 15.46 -13.18
C SER A 131 -2.29 13.95 -13.29
N ILE A 132 -2.09 13.38 -14.48
CA ILE A 132 -2.18 11.94 -14.73
C ILE A 132 -1.03 11.23 -14.02
N ASN A 133 0.20 11.69 -14.21
CA ASN A 133 1.38 11.10 -13.56
C ASN A 133 1.27 11.15 -12.04
N ARG A 134 0.84 12.28 -11.46
CA ARG A 134 0.57 12.37 -10.01
C ARG A 134 -0.49 11.37 -9.56
N ALA A 135 -1.60 11.24 -10.30
CA ALA A 135 -2.66 10.31 -9.93
C ALA A 135 -2.16 8.84 -9.96
N LEU A 136 -1.39 8.48 -10.99
CA LEU A 136 -0.74 7.18 -11.11
C LEU A 136 0.30 6.95 -10.00
N ASP A 137 1.11 7.94 -9.65
CA ASP A 137 2.08 7.84 -8.56
C ASP A 137 1.38 7.62 -7.21
N PHE A 138 0.27 8.31 -6.94
CA PHE A 138 -0.46 8.15 -5.70
C PHE A 138 -1.33 6.88 -5.65
N MET A 139 -1.80 6.34 -6.77
CA MET A 139 -2.61 5.10 -6.79
C MET A 139 -1.82 3.82 -7.00
N LEU A 140 -0.78 3.87 -7.84
CA LEU A 140 0.03 2.72 -8.21
C LEU A 140 1.46 2.85 -7.67
N GLY A 141 2.13 3.96 -7.98
CA GLY A 141 3.54 4.19 -7.63
C GLY A 141 3.80 4.08 -6.13
N TRP A 142 2.86 4.51 -5.30
CA TRP A 142 2.97 4.46 -3.84
C TRP A 142 3.45 3.09 -3.34
N HIS A 143 2.86 2.01 -3.84
CA HIS A 143 3.28 0.66 -3.48
C HIS A 143 4.19 0.03 -4.53
N LEU A 144 3.93 0.23 -5.83
CA LEU A 144 4.70 -0.40 -6.90
C LEU A 144 6.15 0.10 -6.90
N ASP A 145 6.37 1.40 -7.01
CA ASP A 145 7.72 1.98 -7.05
C ASP A 145 8.47 1.70 -5.76
N THR A 146 7.78 1.68 -4.62
CA THR A 146 8.42 1.32 -3.35
C THR A 146 8.97 -0.11 -3.38
N THR A 147 8.23 -1.08 -3.93
CA THR A 147 8.71 -2.47 -4.07
C THR A 147 9.73 -2.67 -5.20
N MET A 148 9.84 -1.73 -6.14
CA MET A 148 10.81 -1.81 -7.25
C MET A 148 12.12 -1.10 -6.91
N TYR A 149 12.04 0.11 -6.34
CA TYR A 149 13.17 1.00 -6.12
C TYR A 149 13.57 1.11 -4.64
N GLY A 150 12.73 0.65 -3.72
CA GLY A 150 12.98 0.61 -2.28
C GLY A 150 12.56 1.86 -1.53
N ASP A 151 11.86 2.81 -2.15
CA ASP A 151 11.42 4.04 -1.50
C ASP A 151 10.21 4.65 -2.24
N TYR A 152 9.49 5.56 -1.58
CA TYR A 152 8.33 6.22 -2.18
C TYR A 152 8.69 7.07 -3.40
N PRO A 153 7.75 7.26 -4.36
CA PRO A 153 7.90 8.23 -5.44
C PRO A 153 8.27 9.62 -4.90
N GLN A 154 9.15 10.33 -5.60
CA GLN A 154 9.62 11.64 -5.14
C GLN A 154 8.48 12.65 -4.99
N ILE A 155 7.52 12.63 -5.92
CA ILE A 155 6.35 13.52 -5.89
C ILE A 155 5.49 13.33 -4.63
N MET A 156 5.40 12.10 -4.11
CA MET A 156 4.68 11.83 -2.87
C MET A 156 5.43 12.43 -1.68
N LYS A 157 6.76 12.30 -1.63
CA LYS A 157 7.58 12.90 -0.57
C LYS A 157 7.43 14.42 -0.55
N ASP A 158 7.44 15.03 -1.73
CA ASP A 158 7.35 16.49 -1.88
C ASP A 158 5.96 17.03 -1.46
N ILE A 159 4.88 16.34 -1.85
CA ILE A 159 3.50 16.77 -1.57
C ILE A 159 3.05 16.41 -0.15
N VAL A 160 3.33 15.18 0.31
CA VAL A 160 2.84 14.68 1.60
C VAL A 160 3.69 15.17 2.76
N GLY A 161 5.00 15.35 2.53
CA GLY A 161 5.94 15.88 3.50
C GLY A 161 5.99 15.05 4.78
N GLN A 162 5.93 15.72 5.93
CA GLN A 162 6.10 15.12 7.26
C GLN A 162 5.06 14.05 7.63
N ARG A 163 3.94 13.98 6.91
CA ARG A 163 2.91 12.94 7.13
C ARG A 163 3.33 11.59 6.52
N LEU A 164 4.26 11.59 5.55
CA LEU A 164 4.77 10.37 4.94
C LEU A 164 5.91 9.82 5.80
N PRO A 165 5.81 8.60 6.36
CA PRO A 165 6.90 8.01 7.11
C PRO A 165 8.14 7.82 6.25
N THR A 166 9.31 7.67 6.86
CA THR A 166 10.56 7.44 6.13
C THR A 166 11.07 6.03 6.36
N PHE A 167 11.55 5.38 5.30
CA PHE A 167 12.21 4.09 5.42
C PHE A 167 13.66 4.27 5.86
N THR A 168 14.09 3.47 6.83
CA THR A 168 15.49 3.26 7.15
C THR A 168 16.23 2.61 5.99
N SER A 169 17.56 2.74 5.93
CA SER A 169 18.37 2.10 4.89
C SER A 169 18.15 0.57 4.82
N ALA A 170 17.92 -0.08 5.96
CA ALA A 170 17.64 -1.51 6.03
C ALA A 170 16.26 -1.86 5.42
N GLN A 171 15.23 -1.07 5.70
CA GLN A 171 13.90 -1.26 5.09
C GLN A 171 13.95 -1.03 3.58
N LYS A 172 14.62 0.03 3.12
CA LYS A 172 14.79 0.30 1.68
C LYS A 172 15.45 -0.86 0.94
N ALA A 173 16.48 -1.45 1.55
CA ALA A 173 17.18 -2.59 0.99
C ALA A 173 16.30 -3.84 0.86
N LYS A 174 15.40 -4.08 1.83
CA LYS A 174 14.45 -5.21 1.78
C LYS A 174 13.30 -4.98 0.80
N LEU A 175 12.85 -3.74 0.66
CA LEU A 175 11.77 -3.36 -0.26
C LEU A 175 12.22 -3.40 -1.71
N LYS A 176 13.46 -3.02 -2.00
CA LYS A 176 13.95 -2.98 -3.38
C LYS A 176 13.93 -4.37 -4.03
N ASN A 177 13.23 -4.49 -5.15
CA ASN A 177 13.01 -5.74 -5.88
C ASN A 177 12.32 -6.84 -5.03
N SER A 178 11.39 -6.46 -4.15
CA SER A 178 10.66 -7.40 -3.29
C SER A 178 9.45 -8.07 -3.96
N ALA A 179 9.47 -8.22 -5.29
CA ALA A 179 8.40 -8.87 -6.04
C ALA A 179 8.97 -9.63 -7.25
N HIS A 180 8.44 -10.84 -7.48
CA HIS A 180 8.74 -11.65 -8.68
C HIS A 180 7.76 -11.37 -9.83
N PHE A 181 6.59 -10.81 -9.52
CA PHE A 181 5.57 -10.39 -10.47
C PHE A 181 4.73 -9.26 -9.87
N VAL A 182 4.03 -8.53 -10.74
CA VAL A 182 3.07 -7.48 -10.37
C VAL A 182 1.66 -7.98 -10.68
N GLY A 183 0.77 -7.96 -9.69
CA GLY A 183 -0.65 -8.23 -9.89
C GLY A 183 -1.42 -6.93 -10.15
N LEU A 184 -2.35 -6.95 -11.11
CA LEU A 184 -3.21 -5.81 -11.44
C LEU A 184 -4.69 -6.23 -11.42
N ASN A 185 -5.43 -5.70 -10.46
CA ASN A 185 -6.89 -5.75 -10.43
C ASN A 185 -7.39 -4.51 -11.17
N TYR A 186 -7.80 -4.68 -12.43
CA TYR A 186 -8.25 -3.57 -13.27
C TYR A 186 -9.76 -3.61 -13.47
N TYR A 187 -10.42 -2.48 -13.19
CA TYR A 187 -11.88 -2.36 -13.28
C TYR A 187 -12.34 -1.22 -14.18
N THR A 188 -11.71 -0.05 -14.09
CA THR A 188 -12.19 1.16 -14.77
C THR A 188 -11.07 2.15 -15.05
N SER A 189 -11.36 3.13 -15.91
CA SER A 189 -10.60 4.36 -16.06
C SER A 189 -11.40 5.56 -15.54
N THR A 190 -10.74 6.68 -15.28
CA THR A 190 -11.36 7.96 -14.93
C THR A 190 -10.61 9.12 -15.59
N PHE A 191 -11.25 10.28 -15.66
CA PHE A 191 -10.58 11.51 -16.07
C PHE A 191 -9.82 12.13 -14.89
N SER A 192 -8.60 12.61 -15.13
CA SER A 192 -7.79 13.40 -14.21
C SER A 192 -7.90 14.88 -14.56
N ASN A 193 -8.31 15.68 -13.60
CA ASN A 193 -8.38 17.13 -13.73
C ASN A 193 -7.30 17.79 -12.86
N HIS A 194 -6.61 18.80 -13.38
CA HIS A 194 -5.67 19.56 -12.57
C HIS A 194 -6.42 20.52 -11.65
N LEU A 195 -6.21 20.39 -10.35
CA LEU A 195 -6.64 21.39 -9.37
C LEU A 195 -5.44 22.27 -9.02
N GLU A 196 -5.51 23.57 -9.33
CA GLU A 196 -4.48 24.55 -8.96
C GLU A 196 -4.35 24.75 -7.44
N LYS A 197 -5.42 24.44 -6.69
CA LYS A 197 -5.46 24.47 -5.22
C LYS A 197 -6.04 23.16 -4.70
N PRO A 198 -5.22 22.21 -4.25
CA PRO A 198 -5.73 21.06 -3.51
C PRO A 198 -6.32 21.53 -2.18
N ASP A 199 -7.42 20.91 -1.74
CA ASP A 199 -7.93 21.12 -0.38
C ASP A 199 -6.89 20.63 0.64
N TYR A 200 -6.54 21.50 1.59
CA TYR A 200 -5.57 21.25 2.66
C TYR A 200 -6.23 20.64 3.89
#